data_AF-A0A0Q3EM86-F1
#
_entry.id   AF-A0A0Q3EM86-F1
#
_cell.length_a   1.000
_cell.length_b   1.000
_cell.length_c   1.000
_cell.angle_alpha   90.00
_cell.angle_beta   90.00
_cell.angle_gamma   90.00
#
_symmetry.space_group_name_H-M   'P 1'
#
loop_
_entity.id
_entity.type
_entity.pdbx_description
1 polymer ?
#
loop_
_entity_poly.entity_id
_entity_poly.type
_entity_poly.pdbx_seq_one_letter_code
_entity_poly.pdbx_strand_id
1 'polypeptide(L)'
;MFVCRPLQGSENPFIPEEDGAARRGEGEMGSVVLPTLRRKREVDAAIRDTLDMVLVLRFGRAADAACLQLDDILAKSSWDISKFATIALVDMDSEEIQVYVDYFDITLVPATIFFFNAHHMKMDSGTPDHTKWIGSFSSKQDFIDVVEAVFRGGMKGKLIVSCPLPPERIPRFQLLFKDV
;
A
#
# COMPACT_ATOMS: atom_id res chain seq x y z
N MET A 1 -16.86 -25.70 -2.97
CA MET A 1 -16.92 -25.29 -4.39
C MET A 1 -17.59 -23.93 -4.43
N PHE A 2 -16.83 -22.84 -4.28
CA PHE A 2 -17.40 -21.49 -4.27
C PHE A 2 -17.27 -20.87 -5.67
N VAL A 3 -18.42 -20.48 -6.22
CA VAL A 3 -18.54 -19.98 -7.58
C VAL A 3 -18.27 -18.47 -7.57
N CYS A 4 -17.16 -18.04 -8.16
CA CYS A 4 -16.94 -16.63 -8.43
C CYS A 4 -17.88 -16.20 -9.57
N ARG A 5 -18.93 -15.44 -9.23
CA ARG A 5 -19.77 -14.73 -10.22
C ARG A 5 -19.36 -13.26 -10.25
N PRO A 6 -19.25 -12.63 -11.43
CA PRO A 6 -18.94 -11.21 -11.51
C PRO A 6 -20.15 -10.39 -11.06
N LEU A 7 -19.94 -9.47 -10.11
CA LEU A 7 -20.88 -8.39 -9.86
C LEU A 7 -20.56 -7.25 -10.85
N GLN A 8 -21.37 -7.16 -11.90
CA GLN A 8 -21.45 -5.99 -12.75
C GLN A 8 -22.30 -4.91 -12.06
N GLY A 9 -21.80 -3.66 -12.07
CA GLY A 9 -22.59 -2.48 -11.75
C GLY A 9 -22.89 -2.27 -10.27
N SER A 10 -22.01 -1.53 -9.59
CA SER A 10 -22.39 -0.70 -8.44
C SER A 10 -21.67 0.64 -8.55
N GLU A 11 -22.43 1.73 -8.50
CA GLU A 11 -21.91 3.10 -8.51
C GLU A 11 -20.89 3.30 -7.39
N ASN A 12 -19.81 4.03 -7.68
CA ASN A 12 -18.73 4.26 -6.72
C ASN A 12 -19.22 5.25 -5.65
N PRO A 13 -19.47 4.87 -4.38
CA PRO A 13 -20.24 5.70 -3.44
C PRO A 13 -19.45 6.85 -2.80
N PHE A 14 -18.36 7.30 -3.43
CA PHE A 14 -17.25 7.98 -2.77
C PHE A 14 -17.08 9.46 -3.21
N ILE A 15 -18.18 10.20 -3.20
CA ILE A 15 -18.29 11.67 -3.35
C ILE A 15 -19.48 12.07 -2.44
N PRO A 16 -19.46 13.13 -1.59
CA PRO A 16 -18.71 14.40 -1.64
C PRO A 16 -17.89 14.67 -0.34
N GLU A 17 -17.39 15.86 0.04
CA GLU A 17 -17.28 17.23 -0.55
C GLU A 17 -15.78 17.67 -0.59
N GLU A 18 -15.49 18.88 -1.09
CA GLU A 18 -14.16 19.48 -1.11
C GLU A 18 -13.80 20.18 0.22
N ASP A 19 -12.52 20.08 0.64
CA ASP A 19 -11.86 21.14 1.41
C ASP A 19 -10.33 20.99 1.27
N GLY A 20 -9.69 21.95 0.59
CA GLY A 20 -8.31 21.79 0.12
C GLY A 20 -7.26 22.45 1.03
N ALA A 21 -6.14 21.75 1.27
CA ALA A 21 -4.90 22.37 1.78
C ALA A 21 -3.65 21.51 1.51
N ALA A 22 -3.09 21.58 0.31
CA ALA A 22 -1.75 21.04 0.06
C ALA A 22 -0.68 21.88 0.78
N ARG A 23 0.28 21.22 1.46
CA ARG A 23 1.53 21.87 1.91
C ARG A 23 2.73 21.01 1.51
N ARG A 24 3.52 21.52 0.55
CA ARG A 24 4.90 21.07 0.31
C ARG A 24 5.82 21.68 1.37
N GLY A 25 6.81 20.91 1.80
CA GLY A 25 7.99 21.39 2.51
C GLY A 25 9.24 20.88 1.78
N GLU A 26 10.25 21.74 1.65
CA GLU A 26 11.49 21.44 0.93
C GLU A 26 12.61 21.00 1.89
N GLY A 27 13.46 20.08 1.43
CA GLY A 27 14.89 20.01 1.72
C GLY A 27 15.41 20.08 3.16
N GLU A 28 15.63 18.93 3.81
CA GLU A 28 16.72 18.77 4.79
C GLU A 28 17.19 17.30 4.90
N MET A 29 18.48 17.06 5.18
CA MET A 29 19.03 15.72 5.43
C MET A 29 18.73 15.26 6.87
N GLY A 30 17.45 15.25 7.23
CA GLY A 30 16.94 14.69 8.49
C GLY A 30 16.39 13.27 8.30
N SER A 31 16.23 12.54 9.40
CA SER A 31 15.52 11.26 9.41
C SER A 31 14.10 11.47 8.88
N VAL A 32 13.76 10.89 7.72
CA VAL A 32 12.41 11.02 7.16
C VAL A 32 11.44 10.25 8.04
N VAL A 33 10.66 10.99 8.81
CA VAL A 33 9.54 10.45 9.57
C VAL A 33 8.39 10.25 8.60
N LEU A 34 8.07 8.99 8.30
CA LEU A 34 6.93 8.64 7.47
C LEU A 34 5.63 9.00 8.22
N PRO A 35 4.65 9.67 7.56
CA PRO A 35 3.41 10.05 8.22
C PRO A 35 2.64 8.80 8.65
N THR A 36 2.18 8.77 9.91
CA THR A 36 1.37 7.68 10.46
C THR A 36 -0.08 8.09 10.54
N LEU A 37 -0.94 7.41 9.80
CA LEU A 37 -2.38 7.59 9.77
C LEU A 37 -3.03 6.69 10.83
N ARG A 38 -3.87 7.27 11.67
CA ARG A 38 -4.59 6.60 12.77
C ARG A 38 -6.10 6.70 12.68
N ARG A 39 -6.60 7.60 11.81
CA ARG A 39 -8.03 7.86 11.64
C ARG A 39 -8.51 7.48 10.25
N LYS A 40 -9.78 7.11 10.15
CA LYS A 40 -10.40 6.78 8.87
C LYS A 40 -10.30 7.95 7.90
N ARG A 41 -10.61 9.17 8.37
CA ARG A 41 -10.53 10.40 7.57
C ARG A 41 -9.14 10.67 7.00
N GLU A 42 -8.07 10.27 7.68
CA GLU A 42 -6.68 10.46 7.23
C GLU A 42 -6.34 9.51 6.09
N VAL A 43 -6.80 8.25 6.16
CA VAL A 43 -6.66 7.27 5.07
C VAL A 43 -7.52 7.66 3.86
N ASP A 44 -8.78 8.03 4.09
CA ASP A 44 -9.68 8.53 3.03
C ASP A 44 -9.10 9.77 2.34
N ALA A 45 -8.52 10.71 3.08
CA ALA A 45 -7.85 11.89 2.52
C ALA A 45 -6.61 11.50 1.71
N ALA A 46 -5.72 10.66 2.25
CA ALA A 46 -4.54 10.20 1.52
C ALA A 46 -4.90 9.56 0.16
N ILE A 47 -5.95 8.72 0.12
CA ILE A 47 -6.41 8.05 -1.10
C ILE A 47 -6.97 9.03 -2.16
N ARG A 48 -7.71 10.07 -1.74
CA ARG A 48 -8.26 11.08 -2.66
C ARG A 48 -7.22 12.10 -3.12
N ASP A 49 -6.44 12.61 -2.17
CA ASP A 49 -5.59 13.78 -2.37
C ASP A 49 -4.27 13.41 -3.07
N THR A 50 -3.92 12.11 -3.10
CA THR A 50 -2.79 11.60 -3.90
C THR A 50 -3.21 11.39 -5.36
N LEU A 51 -2.98 12.42 -6.17
CA LEU A 51 -3.17 12.40 -7.61
C LEU A 51 -1.82 12.34 -8.36
N ASP A 52 -1.85 11.67 -9.51
CA ASP A 52 -0.75 11.37 -10.45
C ASP A 52 0.52 10.78 -9.82
N MET A 53 0.37 10.17 -8.64
CA MET A 53 1.41 9.49 -7.89
C MET A 53 0.87 8.19 -7.26
N VAL A 54 1.76 7.24 -6.96
CA VAL A 54 1.41 6.03 -6.21
C VAL A 54 1.33 6.35 -4.72
N LEU A 55 0.18 6.14 -4.09
CA LEU A 55 0.07 6.10 -2.65
C LEU A 55 0.44 4.69 -2.17
N VAL A 56 1.44 4.60 -1.29
CA VAL A 56 1.87 3.38 -0.62
C VAL A 56 1.36 3.42 0.83
N LEU A 57 0.42 2.54 1.18
CA LEU A 57 -0.09 2.40 2.55
C LEU A 57 0.48 1.14 3.21
N ARG A 58 1.29 1.32 4.27
CA ARG A 58 1.87 0.23 5.07
C ARG A 58 1.00 -0.04 6.30
N PHE A 59 0.10 -1.01 6.22
CA PHE A 59 -0.65 -1.52 7.35
C PHE A 59 0.26 -2.38 8.24
N GLY A 60 0.30 -2.06 9.54
CA GLY A 60 1.09 -2.79 10.52
C GLY A 60 1.00 -2.19 11.91
N ARG A 61 1.79 -2.74 12.85
CA ARG A 61 1.89 -2.26 14.23
C ARG A 61 3.30 -1.76 14.49
N ALA A 62 3.45 -0.63 15.18
CA ALA A 62 4.76 0.01 15.41
C ALA A 62 5.71 -0.83 16.30
N ALA A 63 5.16 -1.76 17.09
CA ALA A 63 5.93 -2.67 17.95
C ALA A 63 6.43 -3.93 17.22
N ASP A 64 6.00 -4.19 15.97
CA ASP A 64 6.34 -5.41 15.25
C ASP A 64 7.69 -5.30 14.51
N ALA A 65 8.56 -6.29 14.69
CA ALA A 65 9.92 -6.27 14.15
C ALA A 65 9.98 -6.32 12.60
N ALA A 66 9.03 -6.99 11.95
CA ALA A 66 8.96 -7.03 10.48
C ALA A 66 8.43 -5.70 9.93
N CYS A 67 7.51 -5.05 10.65
CA CYS A 67 7.07 -3.68 10.33
C CYS A 67 8.24 -2.69 10.45
N LEU A 68 9.04 -2.74 11.52
CA LEU A 68 10.23 -1.88 11.68
C LEU A 68 11.29 -2.09 10.59
N GLN A 69 11.52 -3.34 10.15
CA GLN A 69 12.41 -3.65 9.03
C GLN A 69 11.91 -3.05 7.71
N LEU A 70 10.61 -3.09 7.47
CA LEU A 70 10.00 -2.48 6.28
C LEU A 70 10.08 -0.95 6.37
N ASP A 71 9.77 -0.36 7.53
CA ASP A 71 9.77 1.10 7.73
C ASP A 71 11.15 1.73 7.46
N ASP A 72 12.25 1.05 7.81
CA ASP A 72 13.61 1.47 7.47
C ASP A 72 13.86 1.51 5.95
N ILE A 73 13.35 0.51 5.20
CA ILE A 73 13.42 0.48 3.74
C ILE A 73 12.58 1.59 3.11
N LEU A 74 11.35 1.79 3.61
CA LEU A 74 10.44 2.85 3.17
C LEU A 74 11.02 4.25 3.43
N ALA A 75 11.59 4.48 4.62
CA ALA A 75 12.23 5.75 4.97
C ALA A 75 13.43 6.05 4.07
N LYS A 76 14.29 5.05 3.81
CA LYS A 76 15.47 5.17 2.93
C LYS A 76 15.16 5.38 1.45
N SER A 77 13.98 4.97 0.99
CA SER A 77 13.54 5.08 -0.41
C SER A 77 12.60 6.26 -0.67
N SER A 78 11.99 6.82 0.37
CA SER A 78 11.07 7.97 0.31
C SER A 78 11.55 9.11 -0.61
N TRP A 79 12.82 9.51 -0.49
CA TRP A 79 13.44 10.53 -1.34
C TRP A 79 13.57 10.10 -2.81
N ASP A 80 13.98 8.86 -3.09
CA ASP A 80 14.18 8.36 -4.46
C ASP A 80 12.85 8.33 -5.24
N ILE A 81 11.75 7.96 -4.58
CA ILE A 81 10.43 7.81 -5.20
C ILE A 81 9.53 9.05 -5.10
N SER A 82 9.95 10.07 -4.33
CA SER A 82 9.20 11.31 -4.04
C SER A 82 8.59 12.06 -5.24
N LYS A 83 9.06 11.79 -6.46
CA LYS A 83 8.57 12.38 -7.71
C LYS A 83 7.34 11.68 -8.29
N PHE A 84 7.07 10.44 -7.89
CA PHE A 84 6.03 9.59 -8.49
C PHE A 84 5.28 8.74 -7.45
N ALA A 85 5.64 8.83 -6.17
CA ALA A 85 4.98 8.11 -5.08
C ALA A 85 5.09 8.84 -3.74
N THR A 86 4.13 8.58 -2.87
CA THR A 86 4.10 9.02 -1.48
C THR A 86 3.83 7.81 -0.57
N ILE A 87 4.38 7.82 0.64
CA ILE A 87 4.32 6.71 1.59
C ILE A 87 3.62 7.18 2.86
N ALA A 88 2.66 6.40 3.35
CA ALA A 88 2.09 6.57 4.68
C ALA A 88 2.01 5.23 5.43
N LEU A 89 2.29 5.29 6.72
CA LEU A 89 2.15 4.16 7.64
C LEU A 89 0.72 4.17 8.17
N VAL A 90 0.08 3.01 8.29
CA VAL A 90 -1.28 2.89 8.81
C VAL A 90 -1.24 2.04 10.09
N ASP A 91 -1.71 2.63 11.19
CA ASP A 91 -1.62 2.07 12.53
C ASP A 91 -2.79 1.12 12.82
N MET A 92 -2.52 -0.20 12.75
CA MET A 92 -3.53 -1.23 12.95
C MET A 92 -3.98 -1.41 14.41
N ASP A 93 -3.39 -0.70 15.37
CA ASP A 93 -3.87 -0.68 16.76
C ASP A 93 -5.03 0.33 16.96
N SER A 94 -5.34 1.15 15.95
CA SER A 94 -6.42 2.15 16.00
C SER A 94 -7.78 1.55 15.62
N GLU A 95 -8.83 1.84 16.40
CA GLU A 95 -10.19 1.32 16.18
C GLU A 95 -10.78 1.79 14.84
N GLU A 96 -10.60 3.06 14.46
CA GLU A 96 -11.08 3.61 13.19
C GLU A 96 -10.45 2.92 11.95
N ILE A 97 -9.28 2.31 12.10
CA ILE A 97 -8.54 1.65 11.02
C ILE A 97 -9.05 0.22 10.77
N GLN A 98 -9.73 -0.41 11.73
CA GLN A 98 -10.21 -1.80 11.59
C GLN A 98 -11.12 -1.98 10.37
N VAL A 99 -11.88 -0.94 9.98
CA VAL A 99 -12.72 -0.98 8.76
C VAL A 99 -11.93 -1.30 7.49
N TYR A 100 -10.66 -0.86 7.37
CA TYR A 100 -9.80 -1.20 6.24
C TYR A 100 -9.10 -2.54 6.43
N VAL A 101 -8.78 -2.91 7.67
CA VAL A 101 -8.21 -4.23 8.01
C VAL A 101 -9.18 -5.33 7.59
N ASP A 102 -10.46 -5.18 7.93
CA ASP A 102 -11.54 -6.07 7.54
C ASP A 102 -11.80 -6.02 6.02
N TYR A 103 -11.86 -4.82 5.42
CA TYR A 103 -12.12 -4.65 3.98
C TYR A 103 -11.04 -5.27 3.07
N PHE A 104 -9.77 -5.19 3.47
CA PHE A 104 -8.64 -5.76 2.73
C PHE A 104 -8.23 -7.16 3.20
N ASP A 105 -8.94 -7.75 4.17
CA ASP A 105 -8.65 -9.06 4.77
C ASP A 105 -7.18 -9.16 5.23
N ILE A 106 -6.75 -8.20 6.05
CA ILE A 106 -5.35 -8.08 6.50
C ILE A 106 -5.12 -8.95 7.75
N THR A 107 -4.83 -10.22 7.51
CA THR A 107 -4.52 -11.21 8.55
C THR A 107 -3.03 -11.28 8.93
N LEU A 108 -2.14 -10.83 8.05
CA LEU A 108 -0.68 -10.86 8.22
C LEU A 108 -0.10 -9.45 8.11
N VAL A 109 0.91 -9.16 8.94
CA VAL A 109 1.60 -7.86 8.99
C VAL A 109 3.12 -8.02 8.81
N PRO A 110 3.82 -7.02 8.22
CA PRO A 110 3.26 -5.85 7.55
C PRO A 110 2.51 -6.22 6.25
N ALA A 111 1.53 -5.41 5.87
CA ALA A 111 0.83 -5.50 4.60
C ALA A 111 0.88 -4.15 3.89
N THR A 112 1.39 -4.12 2.66
CA THR A 112 1.51 -2.90 1.85
C THR A 112 0.48 -2.91 0.74
N ILE A 113 -0.32 -1.84 0.65
CA ILE A 113 -1.36 -1.65 -0.36
C ILE A 113 -1.01 -0.43 -1.20
N PHE A 114 -1.24 -0.54 -2.50
CA PHE A 114 -0.92 0.50 -3.47
C PHE A 114 -2.21 1.11 -4.05
N PHE A 115 -2.23 2.43 -4.18
CA PHE A 115 -3.27 3.16 -4.91
C PHE A 115 -2.66 4.08 -5.95
N PHE A 116 -3.40 4.37 -7.02
CA PHE A 116 -3.06 5.37 -8.02
C PHE A 116 -4.34 6.08 -8.47
N ASN A 117 -4.42 7.41 -8.34
CA ASN A 117 -5.62 8.21 -8.63
C ASN A 117 -6.89 7.61 -7.99
N ALA A 118 -6.85 7.37 -6.68
CA ALA A 118 -7.86 6.68 -5.86
C ALA A 118 -8.22 5.22 -6.29
N HIS A 119 -7.61 4.65 -7.33
CA HIS A 119 -7.83 3.26 -7.73
C HIS A 119 -6.88 2.33 -6.98
N HIS A 120 -7.42 1.24 -6.43
CA HIS A 120 -6.64 0.17 -5.80
C HIS A 120 -5.84 -0.60 -6.86
N MET A 121 -4.52 -0.59 -6.72
CA MET A 121 -3.58 -1.17 -7.68
C MET A 121 -3.17 -2.58 -7.23
N LYS A 122 -3.56 -3.58 -8.02
CA LYS A 122 -3.24 -4.99 -7.76
C LYS A 122 -1.90 -5.37 -8.38
N MET A 123 -1.19 -6.32 -7.77
CA MET A 123 0.05 -6.86 -8.33
C MET A 123 0.02 -8.39 -8.42
N ASP A 124 0.21 -8.89 -9.63
CA ASP A 124 0.44 -10.30 -9.93
C ASP A 124 1.92 -10.62 -9.65
N SER A 125 2.17 -11.25 -8.51
CA SER A 125 3.49 -11.76 -8.09
C SER A 125 3.53 -13.31 -8.11
N GLY A 126 2.56 -13.97 -8.76
CA GLY A 126 2.38 -15.42 -8.71
C GLY A 126 1.80 -15.95 -7.39
N THR A 127 1.46 -15.10 -6.43
CA THR A 127 0.72 -15.47 -5.22
C THR A 127 -0.79 -15.51 -5.47
N PRO A 128 -1.60 -16.29 -4.73
CA PRO A 128 -3.06 -16.30 -4.89
C PRO A 128 -3.73 -14.96 -4.56
N ASP A 129 -3.10 -14.14 -3.70
CA ASP A 129 -3.54 -12.79 -3.40
C ASP A 129 -2.74 -11.78 -4.22
N HIS A 130 -3.43 -10.91 -4.95
CA HIS A 130 -2.88 -9.80 -5.72
C HIS A 130 -3.22 -8.42 -5.12
N THR A 131 -3.97 -8.39 -4.02
CA THR A 131 -4.55 -7.15 -3.44
C THR A 131 -3.60 -6.40 -2.51
N LYS A 132 -2.65 -7.12 -1.89
CA LYS A 132 -1.73 -6.60 -0.89
C LYS A 132 -0.38 -7.32 -0.98
N TRP A 133 0.69 -6.57 -0.81
CA TRP A 133 2.03 -7.11 -0.63
C TRP A 133 2.24 -7.42 0.85
N ILE A 134 2.18 -8.69 1.23
CA ILE A 134 2.51 -9.12 2.59
C ILE A 134 4.05 -9.13 2.74
N GLY A 135 4.54 -8.77 3.93
CA GLY A 135 5.95 -8.85 4.29
C GLY A 135 6.80 -7.63 3.93
N SER A 136 8.09 -7.75 4.24
CA SER A 136 9.10 -6.74 3.91
C SER A 136 9.77 -7.03 2.55
N PHE A 137 10.48 -6.04 2.01
CA PHE A 137 11.30 -6.19 0.81
C PHE A 137 12.72 -6.64 1.18
N SER A 138 13.40 -7.36 0.28
CA SER A 138 14.80 -7.78 0.52
C SER A 138 15.80 -6.62 0.43
N SER A 139 15.50 -5.58 -0.35
CA SER A 139 16.36 -4.40 -0.51
C SER A 139 15.57 -3.14 -0.86
N LYS A 140 16.22 -1.98 -0.74
CA LYS A 140 15.68 -0.68 -1.18
C LYS A 140 15.30 -0.69 -2.67
N GLN A 141 16.11 -1.34 -3.51
CA GLN A 141 15.86 -1.38 -4.94
C GLN A 141 14.61 -2.20 -5.27
N ASP A 142 14.39 -3.33 -4.60
CA ASP A 142 13.22 -4.18 -4.84
C ASP A 142 11.90 -3.41 -4.59
N PHE A 143 11.87 -2.56 -3.56
CA PHE A 143 10.73 -1.67 -3.29
C PHE A 143 10.57 -0.59 -4.36
N ILE A 144 11.66 0.09 -4.77
CA ILE A 144 11.63 1.11 -5.82
C ILE A 144 11.12 0.53 -7.14
N ASP A 145 11.63 -0.63 -7.55
CA ASP A 145 11.23 -1.32 -8.79
C ASP A 145 9.74 -1.66 -8.77
N VAL A 146 9.23 -2.16 -7.63
CA VAL A 146 7.79 -2.46 -7.44
C VAL A 146 6.93 -1.20 -7.55
N VAL A 147 7.28 -0.11 -6.87
CA VAL A 147 6.51 1.14 -6.94
C VAL A 147 6.58 1.74 -8.34
N GLU A 148 7.72 1.65 -9.02
CA GLU A 148 7.84 2.08 -10.42
C GLU A 148 6.95 1.23 -11.35
N ALA A 149 6.89 -0.09 -11.16
CA ALA A 149 6.00 -0.96 -11.95
C ALA A 149 4.52 -0.60 -11.74
N VAL A 150 4.11 -0.31 -10.50
CA VAL A 150 2.77 0.20 -10.17
C VAL A 150 2.50 1.55 -10.85
N PHE A 151 3.43 2.51 -10.73
CA PHE A 151 3.30 3.84 -11.34
C PHE A 151 3.17 3.76 -12.87
N ARG A 152 4.06 3.02 -13.53
CA ARG A 152 4.04 2.77 -14.98
C ARG A 152 2.78 2.01 -15.43
N GLY A 153 2.14 1.26 -14.54
CA GLY A 153 0.85 0.60 -14.77
C GLY A 153 -0.33 1.55 -14.66
N GLY A 154 -0.40 2.33 -13.58
CA GLY A 154 -1.45 3.32 -13.32
C GLY A 154 -1.49 4.39 -14.41
N MET A 155 -0.33 4.89 -14.84
CA MET A 155 -0.20 5.81 -15.97
C MET A 155 -0.63 5.23 -17.33
N LYS A 156 -0.82 3.91 -17.42
CA LYS A 156 -1.38 3.22 -18.60
C LYS A 156 -2.84 2.78 -18.38
N GLY A 157 -3.49 3.25 -17.32
CA GLY A 157 -4.86 2.87 -16.96
C GLY A 157 -5.03 1.41 -16.53
N LYS A 158 -3.94 0.71 -16.14
CA LYS A 158 -4.02 -0.66 -15.65
C LYS A 158 -4.35 -0.68 -14.16
N LEU A 159 -5.28 -1.55 -13.77
CA LEU A 159 -5.61 -1.84 -12.36
C LEU A 159 -4.83 -3.06 -11.79
N ILE A 160 -4.12 -3.78 -12.65
CA ILE A 160 -3.24 -4.89 -12.26
C ILE A 160 -1.91 -4.79 -13.01
N VAL A 161 -0.80 -4.95 -12.28
CA VAL A 161 0.57 -4.96 -12.81
C VAL A 161 1.26 -6.28 -12.51
N SER A 162 2.15 -6.73 -13.39
CA SER A 162 3.01 -7.88 -13.09
C SER A 162 4.18 -7.43 -12.22
N CYS A 163 4.55 -8.24 -11.24
CA CYS A 163 5.68 -7.98 -10.36
C CYS A 163 6.99 -7.95 -11.17
N PRO A 164 7.85 -6.93 -10.99
CA PRO A 164 9.13 -6.84 -11.70
C PRO A 164 10.23 -7.72 -11.05
N LEU A 165 9.97 -8.26 -9.86
CA LEU A 165 10.98 -8.94 -9.05
C LEU A 165 11.09 -10.44 -9.41
N PRO A 166 12.29 -11.03 -9.30
CA PRO A 166 12.46 -12.46 -9.51
C PRO A 166 11.80 -13.29 -8.39
N PRO A 167 11.30 -14.51 -8.65
CA PRO A 167 10.51 -15.31 -7.70
C PRO A 167 11.22 -15.69 -6.38
N GLU A 168 12.53 -15.50 -6.29
CA GLU A 168 13.35 -15.71 -5.09
C GLU A 168 13.29 -14.51 -4.12
N ARG A 169 12.96 -13.31 -4.62
CA ARG A 169 12.82 -12.08 -3.82
C ARG A 169 11.37 -11.76 -3.44
N ILE A 170 10.41 -12.46 -4.01
CA ILE A 170 9.00 -12.35 -3.65
C ILE A 170 8.79 -13.08 -2.31
N PRO A 171 8.29 -12.40 -1.26
CA PRO A 171 8.05 -13.00 0.05
C PRO A 171 7.13 -14.23 -0.03
N ARG A 172 7.66 -15.41 0.30
CA ARG A 172 6.92 -16.67 0.29
C ARG A 172 6.30 -16.94 1.67
N PHE A 173 5.07 -16.47 1.86
CA PHE A 173 4.28 -16.89 3.01
C PHE A 173 3.63 -18.24 2.72
N GLN A 174 4.02 -19.27 3.48
CA GLN A 174 3.13 -20.39 3.69
C GLN A 174 1.99 -19.90 4.58
N LEU A 175 0.78 -19.85 4.02
CA LEU A 175 -0.44 -19.82 4.81
C LEU A 175 -0.50 -21.14 5.59
N LEU A 176 0.08 -21.12 6.80
CA LEU A 176 -0.06 -22.19 7.77
C LEU A 176 -1.51 -22.15 8.28
N PHE A 177 -2.40 -22.76 7.51
CA PHE A 177 -3.69 -23.22 8.04
C PHE A 177 -3.38 -24.11 9.23
N LYS A 178 -3.63 -23.60 10.44
CA LYS A 178 -3.86 -24.46 11.59
C LYS A 178 -5.21 -25.09 11.35
N ASP A 179 -5.21 -26.34 10.93
CA ASP A 179 -6.41 -27.18 10.98
C ASP A 179 -6.94 -27.17 12.43
N VAL A 180 -8.22 -26.82 12.57
CA VAL A 180 -9.03 -26.85 13.81
C VAL A 180 -10.30 -27.62 13.50
#